data_AF-A0A6M1YPE9-F1
#
_entry.id   AF-A0A6M1YPE9-F1
#
_cell.length_a   1.000
_cell.length_b   1.000
_cell.length_c   1.000
_cell.angle_alpha   90.00
_cell.angle_beta   90.00
_cell.angle_gamma   90.00
#
_symmetry.space_group_name_H-M   'P 1'
#
loop_
_entity.id
_entity.type
_entity.pdbx_description
1 polymer ?
#
loop_
_entity_poly.entity_id
_entity_poly.type
_entity_poly.pdbx_seq_one_letter_code
_entity_poly.pdbx_strand_id
1 'polypeptide(L)'
;LASQKNSPIITRISNNGFSYPLSPFKTQNLKVGHMSIDLNKMIISNTGAIRTMTKLAKLRSSNVVSMWFTNVNIQIDNGMLISDRMDFLIDEAVHLCTWGKIDLNNKALKMNLGITADTLYSVFGIENLPDDYVIKIPIKGTFENPKIDASKATAKIIALSTLQQSSGIGSIIGGIVTKFQKDQDIPPAKRPFPWEGKIRRRAPARSNNIFDFFK
;
A
#
# COMPACT_ATOMS: atom_id res chain seq x y z
N LEU A 1 -9.53 0.09 -30.06
CA LEU A 1 -8.92 -1.13 -29.52
C LEU A 1 -7.41 -1.00 -29.69
N ALA A 2 -6.72 -0.47 -28.67
CA ALA A 2 -5.29 -0.14 -28.77
C ALA A 2 -4.52 -0.97 -27.73
N SER A 3 -3.64 -1.82 -28.25
CA SER A 3 -2.58 -2.60 -27.62
C SER A 3 -2.15 -2.12 -26.22
N GLN A 4 -2.62 -2.80 -25.18
CA GLN A 4 -1.93 -2.84 -23.89
C GLN A 4 -0.77 -3.81 -24.05
N LYS A 5 0.46 -3.34 -23.78
CA LYS A 5 1.64 -4.18 -23.68
C LYS A 5 1.42 -5.15 -22.51
N ASN A 6 0.89 -6.34 -22.80
CA ASN A 6 0.54 -7.37 -21.83
C ASN A 6 1.84 -7.92 -21.21
N SER A 7 2.37 -7.26 -20.19
CA SER A 7 3.32 -7.92 -19.29
C SER A 7 2.58 -9.07 -18.61
N PRO A 8 3.02 -10.33 -18.76
CA PRO A 8 2.33 -11.44 -18.13
C PRO A 8 2.39 -11.30 -16.62
N ILE A 9 1.32 -11.74 -15.95
CA ILE A 9 1.39 -12.01 -14.51
C ILE A 9 2.26 -13.26 -14.35
N ILE A 10 3.39 -13.13 -13.65
CA ILE A 10 4.29 -14.26 -13.43
C ILE A 10 4.19 -14.70 -11.98
N THR A 11 3.65 -15.90 -11.78
CA THR A 11 3.61 -16.56 -10.48
C THR A 11 4.71 -17.61 -10.41
N ARG A 12 5.55 -17.53 -9.38
CA ARG A 12 6.60 -18.52 -9.08
C ARG A 12 6.31 -19.13 -7.72
N ILE A 13 6.20 -20.44 -7.67
CA ILE A 13 6.00 -21.20 -6.43
C ILE A 13 7.27 -22.01 -6.19
N SER A 14 7.88 -21.84 -5.02
CA SER A 14 9.01 -22.67 -4.63
C SER A 14 8.55 -24.12 -4.44
N ASN A 15 9.32 -25.09 -4.92
CA ASN A 15 9.06 -26.50 -4.60
C ASN A 15 9.31 -26.80 -3.11
N ASN A 16 10.11 -25.99 -2.42
CA ASN A 16 10.36 -26.15 -1.00
C ASN A 16 9.15 -25.71 -0.18
N GLY A 17 8.58 -26.64 0.60
CA GLY A 17 7.41 -26.40 1.42
C GLY A 17 6.10 -26.25 0.65
N PHE A 18 6.04 -26.70 -0.61
CA PHE A 18 4.80 -26.73 -1.39
C PHE A 18 4.08 -28.08 -1.23
N SER A 19 2.78 -28.04 -0.95
CA SER A 19 1.89 -29.18 -0.94
C SER A 19 0.50 -28.75 -1.42
N TYR A 20 -0.03 -29.46 -2.42
CA TYR A 20 -1.34 -29.18 -3.00
C TYR A 20 -2.24 -30.43 -2.88
N PRO A 21 -3.30 -30.40 -2.05
CA PRO A 21 -4.20 -31.54 -1.88
C PRO A 21 -5.16 -31.65 -3.06
N LEU A 22 -5.10 -32.76 -3.81
CA LEU A 22 -5.97 -32.98 -4.99
C LEU A 22 -7.39 -33.40 -4.63
N SER A 23 -7.57 -34.24 -3.61
CA SER A 23 -8.91 -34.62 -3.11
C SER A 23 -8.86 -35.18 -1.69
N PRO A 24 -9.78 -34.79 -0.78
CA PRO A 24 -10.64 -33.62 -0.92
C PRO A 24 -9.82 -32.33 -0.82
N PHE A 25 -10.10 -31.35 -1.68
CA PHE A 25 -9.45 -30.04 -1.57
C PHE A 25 -9.94 -29.33 -0.30
N LYS A 26 -8.99 -29.00 0.58
CA LYS A 26 -9.22 -28.25 1.82
C LYS A 26 -8.11 -27.20 1.95
N THR A 27 -8.47 -25.93 2.15
CA THR A 27 -7.53 -24.82 2.30
C THR A 27 -6.57 -25.01 3.48
N GLN A 28 -6.99 -25.73 4.51
CA GLN A 28 -6.14 -26.10 5.65
C GLN A 28 -4.98 -27.01 5.26
N ASN A 29 -5.13 -27.77 4.18
CA ASN A 29 -4.13 -28.73 3.70
C ASN A 29 -3.24 -28.13 2.59
N LEU A 30 -3.56 -26.93 2.09
CA LEU A 30 -2.71 -26.21 1.14
C LEU A 30 -1.52 -25.63 1.89
N LYS A 31 -0.32 -26.00 1.45
CA LYS A 31 0.93 -25.43 1.94
C LYS A 31 1.71 -24.80 0.80
N VAL A 32 2.10 -23.54 0.98
CA VAL A 32 2.98 -22.82 0.08
C VAL A 32 4.04 -22.14 0.93
N GLY A 33 5.22 -22.74 1.05
CA GLY A 33 6.33 -22.20 1.83
C GLY A 33 6.83 -20.85 1.30
N HIS A 34 6.84 -20.67 -0.02
CA HIS A 34 7.14 -19.40 -0.66
C HIS A 34 6.52 -19.33 -2.06
N MET A 35 5.76 -18.28 -2.32
CA MET A 35 5.25 -17.88 -3.63
C MET A 35 5.63 -16.43 -3.88
N SER A 36 6.08 -16.11 -5.10
CA SER A 36 6.30 -14.74 -5.55
C SER A 36 5.42 -14.46 -6.76
N ILE A 37 4.69 -13.35 -6.75
CA ILE A 37 3.83 -12.92 -7.85
C ILE A 37 4.34 -11.57 -8.35
N ASP A 38 4.66 -11.53 -9.63
CA ASP A 38 4.97 -10.30 -10.36
C ASP A 38 3.74 -9.86 -11.16
N LEU A 39 3.07 -8.83 -10.67
CA LEU A 39 1.89 -8.22 -11.29
C LEU A 39 2.24 -7.17 -12.34
N ASN A 40 3.51 -6.71 -12.39
CA ASN A 40 3.96 -5.65 -13.29
C ASN A 40 3.10 -4.37 -13.21
N LYS A 41 2.96 -3.64 -14.33
CA LYS A 41 2.06 -2.49 -14.47
C LYS A 41 0.73 -2.99 -15.02
N MET A 42 -0.33 -2.78 -14.25
CA MET A 42 -1.70 -3.16 -14.61
C MET A 42 -2.55 -1.93 -14.85
N ILE A 43 -3.60 -2.08 -15.64
CA ILE A 43 -4.70 -1.13 -15.74
C ILE A 43 -5.91 -1.79 -15.08
N ILE A 44 -6.40 -1.18 -14.01
CA ILE A 44 -7.49 -1.76 -13.21
C ILE A 44 -8.70 -0.82 -13.17
N SER A 45 -9.86 -1.38 -12.89
CA SER A 45 -11.08 -0.60 -12.68
C SER A 45 -10.93 0.35 -11.49
N ASN A 46 -11.25 1.63 -11.72
CA ASN A 46 -11.21 2.65 -10.68
C ASN A 46 -12.53 2.66 -9.90
N THR A 47 -12.72 1.67 -9.05
CA THR A 47 -13.93 1.47 -8.23
C THR A 47 -13.57 1.20 -6.77
N GLY A 48 -14.56 1.26 -5.88
CA GLY A 48 -14.37 1.00 -4.45
C GLY A 48 -13.21 1.79 -3.83
N ALA A 49 -12.32 1.09 -3.13
CA ALA A 49 -11.16 1.68 -2.45
C ALA A 49 -10.20 2.42 -3.40
N ILE A 50 -10.02 1.94 -4.63
CA ILE A 50 -9.17 2.59 -5.64
C ILE A 50 -9.75 3.96 -6.02
N ARG A 51 -11.06 4.05 -6.17
CA ARG A 51 -11.76 5.32 -6.44
C ARG A 51 -11.62 6.31 -5.30
N THR A 52 -11.69 5.83 -4.07
CA THR A 52 -11.40 6.67 -2.91
C THR A 52 -9.98 7.20 -3.01
N MET A 53 -8.96 6.34 -3.09
CA MET A 53 -7.55 6.77 -3.15
C MET A 53 -7.24 7.75 -4.30
N THR A 54 -7.77 7.51 -5.51
CA THR A 54 -7.53 8.38 -6.67
C THR A 54 -8.17 9.77 -6.54
N LYS A 55 -9.40 9.85 -6.00
CA LYS A 55 -10.07 11.14 -5.73
C LYS A 55 -9.28 11.99 -4.74
N LEU A 56 -8.77 11.37 -3.69
CA LEU A 56 -8.05 12.05 -2.62
C LEU A 56 -6.73 12.63 -3.10
N ALA A 57 -6.01 11.87 -3.91
CA ALA A 57 -4.79 12.33 -4.57
C ALA A 57 -5.04 13.33 -5.72
N LYS A 58 -6.29 13.76 -5.92
CA LYS A 58 -6.71 14.66 -6.99
C LYS A 58 -6.19 14.18 -8.35
N LEU A 59 -6.21 12.87 -8.56
CA LEU A 59 -5.87 12.27 -9.84
C LEU A 59 -7.02 12.52 -10.82
N ARG A 60 -6.69 12.52 -12.12
CA ARG A 60 -7.69 12.73 -13.16
C ARG A 60 -8.77 11.64 -13.04
N SER A 61 -10.03 12.07 -12.99
CA SER A 61 -11.14 11.14 -12.94
C SER A 61 -11.16 10.28 -14.21
N SER A 62 -11.05 8.97 -14.03
CA SER A 62 -11.08 7.96 -15.07
C SER A 62 -11.77 6.71 -14.52
N ASN A 63 -12.41 5.93 -15.38
CA ASN A 63 -13.02 4.64 -15.02
C ASN A 63 -11.98 3.54 -14.78
N VAL A 64 -10.75 3.76 -15.22
CA VAL A 64 -9.60 2.89 -15.00
C VAL A 64 -8.40 3.68 -14.50
N VAL A 65 -7.50 3.02 -13.79
CA VAL A 65 -6.25 3.62 -13.33
C VAL A 65 -5.08 2.67 -13.58
N SER A 66 -3.91 3.24 -13.87
CA SER A 66 -2.69 2.45 -13.95
C SER A 66 -2.12 2.23 -12.55
N MET A 67 -1.73 1.00 -12.25
CA MET A 67 -1.02 0.65 -11.03
C MET A 67 0.25 -0.11 -11.38
N TRP A 68 1.37 0.26 -10.78
CA TRP A 68 2.63 -0.46 -10.91
C TRP A 68 2.98 -1.10 -9.57
N PHE A 69 3.15 -2.41 -9.55
CA PHE A 69 3.39 -3.17 -8.32
C PHE A 69 4.85 -3.61 -8.21
N THR A 70 5.36 -3.69 -6.98
CA THR A 70 6.51 -4.57 -6.66
C THR A 70 6.06 -6.03 -6.62
N ASN A 71 7.01 -6.97 -6.69
CA ASN A 71 6.71 -8.37 -6.43
C ASN A 71 6.14 -8.57 -5.02
N VAL A 72 5.01 -9.27 -4.94
CA VAL A 72 4.44 -9.71 -3.67
C VAL A 72 4.96 -11.10 -3.35
N ASN A 73 5.44 -11.31 -2.13
CA ASN A 73 5.75 -12.66 -1.66
C ASN A 73 4.72 -13.10 -0.65
N ILE A 74 4.28 -14.34 -0.82
CA ILE A 74 3.18 -14.92 -0.10
C ILE A 74 3.63 -16.27 0.46
N GLN A 75 3.17 -16.55 1.67
CA GLN A 75 3.22 -17.87 2.27
C GLN A 75 1.80 -18.31 2.58
N ILE A 76 1.51 -19.60 2.44
CA ILE A 76 0.22 -20.18 2.83
C ILE A 76 0.51 -21.38 3.73
N ASP A 77 -0.06 -21.38 4.93
CA ASP A 77 0.03 -22.53 5.82
C ASP A 77 -1.23 -22.62 6.68
N ASN A 78 -1.82 -23.82 6.79
CA ASN A 78 -3.03 -24.08 7.55
C ASN A 78 -4.20 -23.10 7.25
N GLY A 79 -4.39 -22.75 5.97
CA GLY A 79 -5.39 -21.77 5.52
C GLY A 79 -5.10 -20.31 5.90
N MET A 80 -3.92 -20.00 6.43
CA MET A 80 -3.46 -18.63 6.67
C MET A 80 -2.55 -18.20 5.52
N LEU A 81 -2.97 -17.19 4.77
CA LEU A 81 -2.13 -16.50 3.80
C LEU A 81 -1.41 -15.35 4.50
N ILE A 82 -0.08 -15.32 4.40
CA ILE A 82 0.77 -14.26 4.92
C ILE A 82 1.40 -13.56 3.73
N SER A 83 1.17 -12.26 3.61
CA SER A 83 1.82 -11.39 2.63
C SER A 83 2.89 -10.58 3.35
N ASP A 84 4.09 -10.59 2.80
CA ASP A 84 5.08 -9.57 3.14
C ASP A 84 4.69 -8.20 2.55
N ARG A 85 5.56 -7.20 2.73
CA ARG A 85 5.32 -5.86 2.19
C ARG A 85 5.35 -5.89 0.66
N MET A 86 4.26 -5.41 0.08
CA MET A 86 4.10 -5.08 -1.33
C MET A 86 3.88 -3.58 -1.46
N ASP A 87 4.72 -2.90 -2.21
CA ASP A 87 4.54 -1.50 -2.57
C ASP A 87 3.89 -1.41 -3.96
N PHE A 88 3.12 -0.36 -4.18
CA PHE A 88 2.50 -0.07 -5.47
C PHE A 88 2.31 1.41 -5.71
N LEU A 89 2.38 1.81 -6.97
CA LEU A 89 2.26 3.18 -7.43
C LEU A 89 1.02 3.33 -8.31
N ILE A 90 0.09 4.19 -7.90
CA ILE A 90 -1.13 4.52 -8.64
C ILE A 90 -0.89 5.77 -9.47
N ASP A 91 -1.15 5.67 -10.77
CA ASP A 91 -1.10 6.77 -11.76
C ASP A 91 0.18 7.61 -11.66
N GLU A 92 1.30 6.94 -11.38
CA GLU A 92 2.64 7.55 -11.28
C GLU A 92 2.77 8.61 -10.16
N ALA A 93 1.80 8.65 -9.23
CA ALA A 93 1.69 9.72 -8.24
C ALA A 93 1.51 9.23 -6.80
N VAL A 94 0.71 8.18 -6.58
CA VAL A 94 0.34 7.74 -5.22
C VAL A 94 1.05 6.43 -4.90
N HIS A 95 2.09 6.52 -4.08
CA HIS A 95 2.90 5.39 -3.65
C HIS A 95 2.39 4.86 -2.30
N LEU A 96 1.82 3.66 -2.29
CA LEU A 96 1.29 3.01 -1.09
C LEU A 96 1.92 1.64 -0.92
N CYS A 97 1.78 1.06 0.27
CA CYS A 97 2.19 -0.31 0.51
C CYS A 97 1.18 -1.09 1.35
N THR A 98 1.19 -2.41 1.25
CA THR A 98 0.36 -3.29 2.08
C THR A 98 1.14 -4.50 2.56
N TRP A 99 0.75 -5.04 3.71
CA TRP A 99 1.30 -6.28 4.28
C TRP A 99 0.33 -6.85 5.31
N GLY A 100 0.47 -8.12 5.66
CA GLY A 100 -0.30 -8.72 6.75
C GLY A 100 -0.75 -10.13 6.48
N LYS A 101 -1.92 -10.48 7.02
CA LYS A 101 -2.43 -11.84 7.02
C LYS A 101 -3.88 -11.90 6.59
N ILE A 102 -4.24 -13.02 5.98
CA ILE A 102 -5.59 -13.32 5.52
C ILE A 102 -5.91 -14.75 5.93
N ASP A 103 -6.96 -14.92 6.72
CA ASP A 103 -7.53 -16.22 7.03
C ASP A 103 -8.43 -16.65 5.87
N LEU A 104 -7.96 -17.59 5.06
CA LEU A 104 -8.69 -18.10 3.90
C LEU A 104 -9.90 -18.96 4.30
N ASN A 105 -9.88 -19.56 5.50
CA ASN A 105 -10.97 -20.40 5.98
C ASN A 105 -12.16 -19.54 6.42
N ASN A 106 -11.87 -18.48 7.17
CA ASN A 106 -12.88 -17.56 7.70
C ASN A 106 -13.09 -16.32 6.82
N LYS A 107 -12.39 -16.23 5.68
CA LYS A 107 -12.37 -15.06 4.78
C LYS A 107 -12.03 -13.76 5.51
N ALA A 108 -11.23 -13.84 6.57
CA ALA A 108 -10.98 -12.71 7.46
C ALA A 108 -9.68 -12.00 7.11
N LEU A 109 -9.74 -10.68 7.03
CA LEU A 109 -8.61 -9.81 6.74
C LEU A 109 -7.97 -9.31 8.03
N LYS A 110 -6.64 -9.36 8.10
CA LYS A 110 -5.80 -8.63 9.06
C LYS A 110 -4.59 -8.05 8.32
N MET A 111 -4.87 -7.05 7.50
CA MET A 111 -3.91 -6.38 6.65
C MET A 111 -3.59 -4.99 7.18
N ASN A 112 -2.52 -4.39 6.68
CA ASN A 112 -2.18 -3.00 6.89
C ASN A 112 -2.04 -2.32 5.52
N LEU A 113 -2.45 -1.06 5.46
CA LEU A 113 -2.16 -0.13 4.37
C LEU A 113 -1.19 0.93 4.89
N GLY A 114 -0.12 1.18 4.16
CA GLY A 114 0.87 2.21 4.44
C GLY A 114 0.74 3.38 3.49
N ILE A 115 0.62 4.59 4.03
CA ILE A 115 0.81 5.84 3.30
C ILE A 115 2.28 6.23 3.44
N THR A 116 3.02 6.17 2.33
CA THR A 116 4.48 6.41 2.32
C THR A 116 4.83 7.90 2.36
N ALA A 117 6.07 8.22 2.74
CA ALA A 117 6.62 9.57 2.67
C ALA A 117 6.43 10.23 1.30
N ASP A 118 6.62 9.49 0.20
CA ASP A 118 6.41 10.02 -1.17
C ASP A 118 4.95 10.47 -1.39
N THR A 119 3.98 9.72 -0.87
CA THR A 119 2.56 10.10 -0.95
C THR A 119 2.24 11.26 -0.02
N LEU A 120 2.80 11.27 1.20
CA LEU A 120 2.62 12.37 2.15
C LEU A 120 3.12 13.71 1.57
N TYR A 121 4.26 13.66 0.88
CA TYR A 121 4.77 14.80 0.14
C TYR A 121 3.89 15.18 -1.05
N SER A 122 3.68 14.25 -2.00
CA SER A 122 3.03 14.58 -3.27
C SER A 122 1.55 14.96 -3.13
N VAL A 123 0.83 14.36 -2.18
CA VAL A 123 -0.61 14.57 -1.98
C VAL A 123 -0.90 15.63 -0.93
N PHE A 124 -0.12 15.67 0.17
CA PHE A 124 -0.41 16.54 1.32
C PHE A 124 0.61 17.66 1.52
N GLY A 125 1.67 17.71 0.71
CA GLY A 125 2.72 18.70 0.82
C GLY A 125 3.59 18.53 2.07
N ILE A 126 3.58 17.35 2.70
CA ILE A 126 4.36 17.13 3.91
C ILE A 126 5.81 16.83 3.54
N GLU A 127 6.73 17.68 3.96
CA GLU A 127 8.15 17.67 3.60
C GLU A 127 9.04 17.16 4.75
N ASN A 128 10.31 16.90 4.44
CA ASN A 128 11.35 16.55 5.42
C ASN A 128 11.04 15.32 6.30
N LEU A 129 10.25 14.39 5.76
CA LEU A 129 10.06 13.07 6.35
C LEU A 129 11.21 12.12 5.94
N PRO A 130 11.62 11.17 6.81
CA PRO A 130 12.47 10.06 6.39
C PRO A 130 11.88 9.31 5.19
N ASP A 131 12.72 8.86 4.25
CA ASP A 131 12.28 8.15 3.04
C ASP A 131 11.55 6.82 3.34
N ASP A 132 11.77 6.24 4.52
CA ASP A 132 11.12 5.03 5.00
C ASP A 132 9.89 5.29 5.89
N TYR A 133 9.51 6.56 6.09
CA TYR A 133 8.36 6.93 6.91
C TYR A 133 7.07 6.41 6.27
N VAL A 134 6.24 5.75 7.09
CA VAL A 134 4.96 5.19 6.67
C VAL A 134 3.92 5.41 7.76
N ILE A 135 2.76 5.95 7.37
CA ILE A 135 1.57 5.96 8.23
C ILE A 135 0.80 4.66 7.99
N LYS A 136 0.75 3.81 9.01
CA LYS A 136 0.04 2.53 9.00
C LYS A 136 -1.46 2.70 9.31
N ILE A 137 -2.30 2.11 8.48
CA ILE A 137 -3.76 2.02 8.60
C ILE A 137 -4.15 0.55 8.66
N PRO A 138 -4.69 0.05 9.79
CA PRO A 138 -5.18 -1.31 9.87
C PRO A 138 -6.41 -1.55 8.99
N ILE A 139 -6.41 -2.67 8.27
CA ILE A 139 -7.55 -3.18 7.51
C ILE A 139 -7.99 -4.50 8.16
N LYS A 140 -9.26 -4.56 8.57
CA LYS A 140 -9.87 -5.73 9.22
C LYS A 140 -11.18 -6.12 8.52
N GLY A 141 -11.85 -7.18 8.95
CA GLY A 141 -13.16 -7.58 8.41
C GLY A 141 -13.05 -8.74 7.44
N THR A 142 -13.85 -8.73 6.37
CA THR A 142 -13.82 -9.77 5.32
C THR A 142 -13.44 -9.19 3.97
N PHE A 143 -13.23 -10.03 2.96
CA PHE A 143 -13.00 -9.57 1.58
C PHE A 143 -14.15 -8.73 1.03
N GLU A 144 -15.39 -9.09 1.40
CA GLU A 144 -16.61 -8.46 0.93
C GLU A 144 -16.94 -7.18 1.72
N ASN A 145 -16.50 -7.10 2.98
CA ASN A 145 -16.71 -5.94 3.85
C ASN A 145 -15.43 -5.57 4.61
N PRO A 146 -14.41 -5.04 3.91
CA PRO A 146 -13.18 -4.57 4.54
C PRO A 146 -13.47 -3.30 5.35
N LYS A 147 -13.08 -3.31 6.62
CA LYS A 147 -13.14 -2.17 7.52
C LYS A 147 -11.77 -1.51 7.62
N ILE A 148 -11.73 -0.22 7.31
CA ILE A 148 -10.54 0.62 7.37
C ILE A 148 -10.77 1.67 8.46
N ASP A 149 -10.03 1.58 9.58
CA ASP A 149 -10.05 2.64 10.59
C ASP A 149 -8.90 3.60 10.32
N ALA A 150 -9.24 4.66 9.60
CA ALA A 150 -8.28 5.62 9.12
C ALA A 150 -8.11 6.83 10.08
N SER A 151 -8.89 6.90 11.16
CA SER A 151 -8.95 8.03 12.10
C SER A 151 -7.59 8.41 12.68
N LYS A 152 -6.78 7.40 13.04
CA LYS A 152 -5.42 7.63 13.55
C LYS A 152 -4.48 8.18 12.50
N ALA A 153 -4.60 7.71 11.26
CA ALA A 153 -3.84 8.25 10.15
C ALA A 153 -4.24 9.70 9.86
N THR A 154 -5.53 10.03 9.94
CA THR A 154 -6.02 11.41 9.83
C THR A 154 -5.38 12.33 10.83
N ALA A 155 -5.42 11.94 12.11
CA ALA A 155 -4.82 12.73 13.17
C ALA A 155 -3.31 12.92 12.95
N LYS A 156 -2.59 11.87 12.53
CA LYS A 156 -1.16 11.96 12.22
C LYS A 156 -0.88 12.92 11.06
N ILE A 157 -1.63 12.83 9.96
CA ILE A 157 -1.45 13.71 8.78
C ILE A 157 -1.74 15.17 9.15
N ILE A 158 -2.85 15.44 9.85
CA ILE A 158 -3.20 16.80 10.31
C ILE A 158 -2.09 17.35 11.20
N ALA A 159 -1.62 16.57 12.18
CA ALA A 159 -0.56 17.00 13.08
C ALA A 159 0.73 17.33 12.32
N LEU A 160 1.14 16.47 11.36
CA LEU A 160 2.32 16.71 10.53
C LEU A 160 2.18 17.99 9.69
N SER A 161 1.02 18.20 9.06
CA SER A 161 0.77 19.40 8.26
C SER A 161 0.75 20.68 9.11
N THR A 162 0.13 20.66 10.29
CA THR A 162 0.11 21.82 11.20
C THR A 162 1.53 22.16 11.69
N LEU A 163 2.32 21.14 12.06
CA LEU A 163 3.70 21.34 12.50
C LEU A 163 4.57 21.95 11.41
N GLN A 164 4.37 21.55 10.16
CA GLN A 164 5.08 22.14 9.03
C GLN A 164 4.70 23.60 8.79
N GLN A 165 3.46 24.00 9.05
CA GLN A 165 3.03 25.40 8.93
C GLN A 165 3.52 26.27 10.10
N SER A 166 3.60 25.72 11.31
CA SER A 166 4.05 26.45 12.50
C SER A 166 5.58 26.57 12.61
N SER A 167 6.30 25.61 12.03
CA SER A 167 7.76 25.60 12.04
C SER A 167 8.23 26.33 10.78
N GLY A 168 8.64 27.58 10.93
CA GLY A 168 9.34 28.32 9.88
C GLY A 168 10.45 27.46 9.25
N ILE A 169 10.73 27.70 7.97
CA ILE A 169 11.65 26.94 7.11
C ILE A 169 12.91 26.52 7.89
N GLY A 170 13.00 25.23 8.24
CA GLY A 170 14.19 24.62 8.83
C GLY A 170 14.07 24.25 10.31
N SER A 171 14.05 22.94 10.56
CA SER A 171 14.27 22.25 11.85
C SER A 171 13.18 22.45 12.92
N ILE A 172 12.27 21.48 13.11
CA ILE A 172 12.18 20.52 14.27
C ILE A 172 11.10 19.43 13.97
N ILE A 173 11.12 18.79 12.79
CA ILE A 173 10.17 17.68 12.52
C ILE A 173 10.68 16.35 13.11
N GLY A 174 12.00 16.16 13.23
CA GLY A 174 12.62 14.88 13.60
C GLY A 174 12.22 14.29 14.96
N GLY A 175 12.11 15.12 16.01
CA GLY A 175 11.72 14.67 17.36
C GLY A 175 10.25 14.26 17.48
N ILE A 176 9.39 14.81 16.62
CA ILE A 176 7.96 14.46 16.60
C ILE A 176 7.72 13.29 15.66
N VAL A 177 8.44 13.21 14.54
CA VAL A 177 8.41 12.04 13.64
C VAL A 177 8.79 10.77 14.38
N THR A 178 9.87 10.79 15.16
CA THR A 178 10.26 9.64 16.00
C THR A 178 9.19 9.27 17.03
N LYS A 179 8.45 10.24 17.59
CA LYS A 179 7.31 9.98 18.47
C LYS A 179 6.09 9.38 17.74
N PHE A 180 5.90 9.68 16.46
CA PHE A 180 4.82 9.14 15.64
C PHE A 180 5.14 7.83 14.92
N GLN A 181 6.43 7.54 14.69
CA GLN A 181 6.96 6.33 14.04
C GLN A 181 7.26 5.24 15.07
N LYS A 182 6.33 5.00 16.00
CA LYS A 182 6.43 3.92 17.01
C LYS A 182 6.03 2.54 16.49
N ASP A 183 5.57 2.46 15.25
CA ASP A 183 5.11 1.22 14.63
C ASP A 183 6.33 0.41 14.16
N GLN A 184 6.94 -0.38 15.07
CA GLN A 184 8.11 -1.22 14.76
C GLN A 184 7.77 -2.46 13.91
N ASP A 185 6.49 -2.71 13.65
CA ASP A 185 5.97 -3.83 12.86
C ASP A 185 5.77 -3.48 11.38
N ILE A 186 6.27 -2.34 10.91
CA ILE A 186 6.26 -1.96 9.49
C ILE A 186 7.45 -2.64 8.80
N PRO A 187 7.24 -3.58 7.86
CA PRO A 187 8.35 -4.19 7.16
C PRO A 187 9.07 -3.17 6.27
N PRO A 188 10.40 -3.31 6.09
CA PRO A 188 11.16 -2.42 5.23
C PRO A 188 10.69 -2.54 3.77
N ALA A 189 10.82 -1.44 3.02
CA ALA A 189 10.54 -1.43 1.58
C ALA A 189 11.51 -2.36 0.83
N LYS A 190 11.00 -3.09 -0.17
CA LYS A 190 11.82 -3.91 -1.05
C LYS A 190 12.30 -3.07 -2.23
N ARG A 191 13.48 -2.47 -2.08
CA ARG A 191 14.11 -1.68 -3.14
C ARG A 191 15.03 -2.54 -4.02
N PRO A 192 15.27 -2.14 -5.28
CA PRO A 192 14.71 -0.97 -5.94
C PRO A 192 13.24 -1.16 -6.33
N PHE A 193 12.45 -0.09 -6.29
CA PHE A 193 11.10 -0.14 -6.86
C PHE A 193 11.18 -0.19 -8.39
N PRO A 194 10.22 -0.86 -9.08
CA PRO A 194 10.18 -0.88 -10.53
C PRO A 194 10.17 0.50 -11.20
N TRP A 195 9.61 1.51 -10.52
CA TRP A 195 9.53 2.90 -10.94
C TRP A 195 10.65 3.81 -10.41
N GLU A 196 11.56 3.30 -9.57
CA GLU A 196 12.63 4.08 -8.97
C GLU A 196 13.54 4.67 -10.06
N GLY A 197 13.77 5.98 -9.99
CA GLY A 197 14.53 6.73 -11.01
C GLY A 197 13.81 6.94 -12.36
N LYS A 198 12.61 6.37 -12.56
CA LYS A 198 11.87 6.47 -13.84
C LYS A 198 10.76 7.52 -13.82
N ILE A 199 10.27 7.85 -12.63
CA ILE A 199 9.15 8.79 -12.45
C ILE A 199 9.66 10.00 -11.68
N ARG A 200 9.36 11.19 -12.21
CA ARG A 200 9.65 12.44 -11.51
C ARG A 200 8.66 12.57 -10.34
N ARG A 201 9.16 12.81 -9.13
CA ARG A 201 8.30 13.12 -7.98
C ARG A 201 7.38 14.27 -8.36
N ARG A 202 6.07 14.07 -8.20
CA ARG A 202 5.07 15.11 -8.41
C ARG A 202 5.32 16.24 -7.41
N ALA A 203 5.29 17.48 -7.88
CA ALA A 203 5.26 18.63 -6.98
C ALA A 203 4.05 18.52 -6.04
N PRO A 204 4.17 18.95 -4.78
CA PRO A 204 3.11 18.81 -3.81
C PRO A 204 1.86 19.52 -4.30
N ALA A 205 0.72 18.82 -4.26
CA ALA A 205 -0.55 19.48 -4.49
C ALA A 205 -0.74 20.54 -3.39
N ARG A 206 -0.84 21.83 -3.76
CA ARG A 206 -1.27 22.87 -2.82
C ARG A 206 -2.69 22.53 -2.35
N SER A 207 -2.81 21.86 -1.21
CA SER A 207 -4.09 21.42 -0.64
C SER A 207 -4.46 22.31 0.53
N ASN A 208 -5.66 22.92 0.45
CA ASN A 208 -6.22 23.71 1.54
C ASN A 208 -7.07 22.88 2.52
N ASN A 209 -7.24 21.56 2.30
CA ASN A 209 -8.09 20.75 3.19
C ASN A 209 -7.67 19.27 3.26
N ILE A 210 -7.15 18.85 4.42
CA ILE A 210 -6.70 17.47 4.70
C ILE A 210 -7.88 16.53 4.99
N PHE A 211 -9.00 17.09 5.44
CA PHE A 211 -10.19 16.34 5.86
C PHE A 211 -10.88 15.57 4.74
N ASP A 212 -10.60 15.90 3.47
CA ASP A 212 -11.17 15.16 2.35
C ASP A 212 -10.63 13.73 2.29
N PHE A 213 -9.43 13.43 2.80
CA PHE A 213 -8.80 12.10 2.71
C PHE A 213 -9.54 10.99 3.47
N PHE A 214 -10.35 11.32 4.48
CA PHE A 214 -10.87 10.34 5.44
C PHE A 214 -12.40 10.32 5.55
N LYS A 215 -13.09 11.05 4.67
CA LYS A 215 -14.53 10.96 4.47
C LYS A 215 -14.85 9.93 3.39
#